data_AF-A0A7Z9XRE1-F1
#
_entry.id   AF-A0A7Z9XRE1-F1
#
_cell.length_a   1.000
_cell.length_b   1.000
_cell.length_c   1.000
_cell.angle_alpha   90.00
_cell.angle_beta   90.00
_cell.angle_gamma   90.00
#
_symmetry.space_group_name_H-M   'P 1'
#
loop_
_entity.id
_entity.type
_entity.pdbx_description
1 polymer ?
#
loop_
_entity_poly.entity_id
_entity_poly.type
_entity_poly.pdbx_seq_one_letter_code
_entity_poly.pdbx_strand_id
1 'polypeptide(L)'
;MQIITFRSHFSRNTLLLMLLLAVILASVSIWKFELIQTVYFKDQLTATGWIINGSIVALFLVGMLRMVSIFLSYSREEAATSRFIHNQEEENENPLDQVRVNSIIARRYLAMERLFNSSTPINQGALAATLLANESTRTSLPKYISNILILTGVFGTIVSLSLALLGASDLLENAVDVGGMGLVIHGMSTALSTTITAI
;
A
#
# COMPACT_ATOMS: atom_id res chain seq x y z
N MET A 1 0.96 -7.26 -39.14
CA MET A 1 1.90 -6.70 -38.15
C MET A 1 1.38 -7.11 -36.78
N GLN A 2 2.00 -8.07 -36.07
CA GLN A 2 1.44 -8.64 -34.83
C GLN A 2 1.61 -7.67 -33.65
N ILE A 3 0.63 -6.76 -33.58
CA ILE A 3 -0.11 -6.23 -32.44
C ILE A 3 0.52 -6.52 -31.07
N ILE A 4 1.01 -5.44 -30.45
CA ILE A 4 1.38 -5.35 -29.04
C ILE A 4 0.31 -6.08 -28.22
N THR A 5 0.69 -7.09 -27.43
CA THR A 5 -0.23 -7.84 -26.56
C THR A 5 -0.68 -6.99 -25.37
N PHE A 6 -1.48 -5.96 -25.66
CA PHE A 6 -2.05 -5.08 -24.67
C PHE A 6 -3.17 -5.81 -23.92
N ARG A 7 -2.94 -6.11 -22.64
CA ARG A 7 -3.96 -6.68 -21.76
C ARG A 7 -4.84 -5.55 -21.22
N SER A 8 -5.95 -5.29 -21.90
CA SER A 8 -7.01 -4.48 -21.33
C SER A 8 -7.54 -5.14 -20.04
N HIS A 9 -7.78 -4.33 -19.00
CA HIS A 9 -8.44 -4.72 -17.73
C HIS A 9 -7.58 -5.32 -16.62
N PHE A 10 -6.24 -5.30 -16.71
CA PHE A 10 -5.39 -5.80 -15.62
C PHE A 10 -5.61 -5.03 -14.31
N SER A 11 -5.61 -3.70 -14.37
CA SER A 11 -5.85 -2.86 -13.20
C SER A 11 -7.24 -3.09 -12.61
N ARG A 12 -8.27 -3.18 -13.46
CA ARG A 12 -9.65 -3.42 -13.01
C ARG A 12 -9.80 -4.76 -12.30
N ASN A 13 -9.19 -5.81 -12.83
CA ASN A 13 -9.25 -7.14 -12.21
C ASN A 13 -8.55 -7.15 -10.85
N THR A 14 -7.40 -6.50 -10.75
CA THR A 14 -6.65 -6.37 -9.49
C THR A 14 -7.44 -5.58 -8.45
N LEU A 15 -8.10 -4.48 -8.85
CA LEU A 15 -8.98 -3.70 -7.96
C LEU A 15 -10.15 -4.53 -7.43
N LEU A 16 -10.81 -5.32 -8.29
CA LEU A 16 -11.91 -6.19 -7.87
C LEU A 16 -11.42 -7.25 -6.88
N LEU A 17 -10.24 -7.83 -7.13
CA LEU A 17 -9.63 -8.79 -6.21
C LEU A 17 -9.31 -8.15 -4.85
N MET A 18 -8.73 -6.94 -4.84
CA MET A 18 -8.47 -6.21 -3.59
C MET A 18 -9.76 -5.93 -2.82
N LEU A 19 -10.83 -5.53 -3.52
CA LEU A 19 -12.13 -5.27 -2.91
C LEU A 19 -12.74 -6.55 -2.32
N LEU A 20 -12.69 -7.65 -3.08
CA LEU A 20 -13.16 -8.95 -2.61
C LEU A 20 -12.40 -9.40 -1.37
N LEU A 21 -11.08 -9.28 -1.38
CA LEU A 21 -10.22 -9.62 -0.25
C LEU A 21 -10.54 -8.74 0.98
N ALA A 22 -10.76 -7.44 0.79
CA ALA A 22 -11.15 -6.53 1.87
C ALA A 22 -12.51 -6.91 2.48
N VAL A 23 -13.49 -7.30 1.66
CA VAL A 23 -14.81 -7.77 2.12
C VAL A 23 -14.69 -9.08 2.91
N ILE A 24 -13.86 -10.02 2.45
CA ILE A 24 -13.58 -11.27 3.17
C ILE A 24 -12.96 -10.96 4.53
N LEU A 25 -11.91 -10.13 4.58
CA LEU A 25 -11.25 -9.74 5.83
C LEU A 25 -12.24 -9.08 6.80
N ALA A 26 -13.04 -8.12 6.32
CA ALA A 26 -14.06 -7.48 7.15
C ALA A 26 -15.09 -8.48 7.69
N SER A 27 -15.53 -9.43 6.87
CA SER A 27 -16.47 -10.48 7.29
C SER A 27 -15.89 -11.38 8.37
N VAL A 28 -14.62 -11.78 8.23
CA VAL A 28 -13.91 -12.58 9.23
C VAL A 28 -13.71 -11.79 10.53
N SER A 29 -13.35 -10.51 10.44
CA SER A 29 -13.19 -9.65 11.62
C SER A 29 -14.50 -9.48 12.39
N ILE A 30 -15.64 -9.35 11.71
CA ILE A 30 -16.96 -9.30 12.35
C ILE A 30 -17.28 -10.63 13.02
N TRP A 31 -16.99 -11.77 12.35
CA TRP A 31 -17.26 -13.09 12.91
C TRP A 31 -16.39 -13.41 14.14
N LYS A 32 -15.14 -12.92 14.18
CA LYS A 32 -14.19 -13.12 15.30
C LYS A 32 -14.05 -11.91 16.21
N PHE A 33 -15.07 -11.06 16.26
CA PHE A 33 -15.02 -9.81 17.02
C PHE A 33 -14.70 -10.00 18.50
N GLU A 34 -15.27 -11.03 19.15
CA GLU A 34 -14.99 -11.35 20.56
C GLU A 34 -13.52 -11.72 20.81
N LEU A 35 -12.91 -12.46 19.88
CA LEU A 35 -11.51 -12.86 19.96
C LEU A 35 -10.59 -11.65 19.76
N ILE A 36 -10.92 -10.77 18.82
CA ILE A 36 -10.20 -9.51 18.58
C ILE A 36 -10.30 -8.61 19.82
N GLN A 37 -11.48 -8.45 20.41
CA GLN A 37 -11.64 -7.65 21.62
C GLN A 37 -10.85 -8.18 22.80
N THR A 38 -10.78 -9.50 22.97
CA THR A 38 -10.03 -10.09 24.07
C THR A 38 -8.52 -9.84 23.90
N VAL A 39 -7.98 -10.16 22.72
CA VAL A 39 -6.53 -10.09 22.43
C VAL A 39 -6.01 -8.66 22.26
N TYR A 40 -6.79 -7.75 21.65
CA TYR A 40 -6.32 -6.39 21.36
C TYR A 40 -6.82 -5.33 22.35
N PHE A 41 -7.97 -5.54 23.02
CA PHE A 41 -8.63 -4.48 23.78
C PHE A 41 -8.73 -4.76 25.30
N LYS A 42 -8.96 -6.00 25.74
CA LYS A 42 -9.19 -6.32 27.17
C LYS A 42 -7.92 -6.66 27.95
N ASP A 43 -6.94 -7.30 27.32
CA ASP A 43 -5.73 -7.79 28.00
C ASP A 43 -4.50 -6.88 27.72
N GLN A 44 -4.68 -5.55 27.74
CA GLN A 44 -3.58 -4.57 27.60
C GLN A 44 -3.59 -3.58 28.78
N LEU A 45 -2.81 -3.88 29.83
CA LEU A 45 -2.61 -3.00 30.98
C LEU A 45 -1.92 -1.66 30.62
N THR A 46 -1.19 -1.59 29.51
CA THR A 46 -0.41 -0.40 29.10
C THR A 46 -0.96 0.26 27.85
N ALA A 47 -1.13 1.59 27.90
CA ALA A 47 -1.60 2.41 26.78
C ALA A 47 -0.69 2.33 25.53
N THR A 48 0.55 1.88 25.71
CA THR A 48 1.55 1.75 24.65
C THR A 48 1.13 0.78 23.54
N GLY A 49 0.51 -0.36 23.89
CA GLY A 49 0.06 -1.35 22.90
C GLY A 49 -1.00 -0.79 21.95
N TRP A 50 -1.97 -0.06 22.50
CA TRP A 50 -3.01 0.61 21.74
C TRP A 50 -2.46 1.68 20.79
N ILE A 51 -1.51 2.49 21.27
CA ILE A 51 -0.90 3.56 20.45
C ILE A 51 -0.12 2.95 19.28
N ILE A 52 0.72 1.94 19.54
CA ILE A 52 1.55 1.33 18.51
C ILE A 52 0.68 0.58 17.49
N ASN A 53 -0.21 -0.32 17.93
CA ASN A 53 -1.10 -1.05 17.03
C ASN A 53 -2.04 -0.11 16.26
N GLY A 54 -2.57 0.93 16.91
CA GLY A 54 -3.39 1.94 16.25
C GLY A 54 -2.61 2.69 15.16
N SER A 55 -1.34 3.02 15.41
CA SER A 55 -0.48 3.66 14.40
C SER A 55 -0.18 2.73 13.21
N ILE A 56 0.05 1.43 13.45
CA ILE A 56 0.27 0.42 12.41
C ILE A 56 -0.97 0.31 11.53
N VAL A 57 -2.16 0.18 12.13
CA VAL A 57 -3.43 0.11 11.39
C VAL A 57 -3.68 1.39 10.58
N ALA A 58 -3.43 2.57 11.16
CA ALA A 58 -3.58 3.83 10.45
C ALA A 58 -2.66 3.93 9.23
N LEU A 59 -1.38 3.60 9.39
CA LEU A 59 -0.40 3.57 8.29
C LEU A 59 -0.79 2.55 7.22
N PHE A 60 -1.25 1.37 7.62
CA PHE A 60 -1.72 0.33 6.71
C PHE A 60 -2.91 0.81 5.87
N LEU A 61 -3.90 1.45 6.50
CA LEU A 61 -5.05 2.02 5.79
C LEU A 61 -4.62 3.11 4.79
N VAL A 62 -3.69 3.98 5.17
CA VAL A 62 -3.13 4.99 4.24
C VAL A 62 -2.43 4.33 3.06
N GLY A 63 -1.64 3.28 3.30
CA GLY A 63 -0.98 2.49 2.26
C GLY A 63 -1.98 1.84 1.30
N MET A 64 -3.04 1.23 1.85
CA MET A 64 -4.10 0.60 1.07
C MET A 64 -4.86 1.62 0.21
N LEU A 65 -5.29 2.74 0.79
CA LEU A 65 -5.97 3.82 0.07
C LEU A 65 -5.10 4.37 -1.07
N ARG A 66 -3.79 4.52 -0.82
CA ARG A 66 -2.85 4.94 -1.85
C ARG A 66 -2.76 3.92 -3.00
N MET A 67 -2.66 2.63 -2.68
CA MET A 67 -2.64 1.56 -3.68
C MET A 67 -3.89 1.59 -4.55
N VAL A 68 -5.08 1.65 -3.93
CA VAL A 68 -6.37 1.76 -4.64
C VAL A 68 -6.38 2.99 -5.56
N SER A 69 -5.92 4.14 -5.08
CA SER A 69 -5.84 5.37 -5.89
C SER A 69 -4.92 5.22 -7.11
N ILE A 70 -3.77 4.55 -6.95
CA ILE A 70 -2.84 4.27 -8.06
C ILE A 70 -3.48 3.35 -9.09
N PHE A 71 -4.09 2.24 -8.65
CA PHE A 71 -4.78 1.33 -9.56
C PHE A 71 -5.93 2.00 -10.31
N LEU A 72 -6.76 2.82 -9.63
CA LEU A 72 -7.80 3.61 -10.29
C LEU A 72 -7.25 4.60 -11.32
N SER A 73 -6.07 5.18 -11.06
CA SER A 73 -5.35 5.99 -12.06
C SER A 73 -4.94 5.13 -13.25
N TYR A 74 -4.31 3.97 -13.03
CA TYR A 74 -3.89 3.09 -14.11
C TYR A 74 -5.04 2.49 -14.91
N SER A 75 -6.20 2.24 -14.30
CA SER A 75 -7.38 1.79 -15.04
C SER A 75 -7.85 2.85 -16.04
N ARG A 76 -7.69 4.14 -15.73
CA ARG A 76 -8.00 5.23 -16.66
C ARG A 76 -6.97 5.35 -17.77
N GLU A 77 -5.68 5.13 -17.45
CA GLU A 77 -4.59 5.10 -18.44
C GLU A 77 -4.70 3.91 -19.40
N GLU A 78 -5.10 2.73 -18.92
CA GLU A 78 -5.41 1.56 -19.75
C GLU A 78 -6.52 1.88 -20.76
N ALA A 79 -7.62 2.49 -20.30
CA ALA A 79 -8.73 2.87 -21.18
C ALA A 79 -8.29 3.91 -22.24
N ALA A 80 -7.47 4.89 -21.87
CA ALA A 80 -6.93 5.89 -22.80
C ALA A 80 -6.01 5.24 -23.85
N THR A 81 -5.16 4.31 -23.43
CA THR A 81 -4.24 3.60 -24.33
C THR A 81 -5.00 2.69 -25.29
N SER A 82 -6.01 1.96 -24.80
CA SER A 82 -6.88 1.13 -25.62
C SER A 82 -7.61 1.95 -26.70
N ARG A 83 -8.13 3.13 -26.34
CA ARG A 83 -8.78 4.04 -27.30
C ARG A 83 -7.80 4.57 -28.34
N PHE A 84 -6.62 4.99 -27.92
CA PHE A 84 -5.58 5.47 -28.85
C PHE A 84 -5.18 4.38 -29.86
N ILE A 85 -4.97 3.15 -29.42
CA ILE A 85 -4.66 2.02 -30.32
C ILE A 85 -5.80 1.79 -31.30
N HIS A 86 -7.03 1.78 -30.82
CA HIS A 86 -8.22 1.58 -31.66
C HIS A 86 -8.35 2.68 -32.73
N ASN A 87 -8.20 3.96 -32.36
CA ASN A 87 -8.24 5.07 -33.32
C ASN A 87 -7.16 4.97 -34.40
N GLN A 88 -5.97 4.46 -34.05
CA GLN A 88 -4.87 4.24 -34.98
C GLN A 88 -5.15 3.06 -35.93
N GLU A 89 -5.74 1.98 -35.43
CA GLU A 89 -6.10 0.81 -36.24
C GLU A 89 -7.25 1.09 -37.21
N GLU A 90 -8.20 1.97 -36.83
CA GLU A 90 -9.30 2.41 -37.69
C GLU A 90 -8.90 3.54 -38.66
N GLU A 91 -7.61 3.88 -38.77
CA GLU A 91 -7.08 4.96 -39.62
C GLU A 91 -7.82 6.30 -39.45
N ASN A 92 -8.27 6.59 -38.22
CA ASN A 92 -8.94 7.85 -37.93
C ASN A 92 -7.96 9.03 -38.15
N GLU A 93 -8.44 10.13 -38.72
CA GLU A 93 -7.63 11.33 -39.01
C GLU A 93 -6.92 11.87 -37.75
N ASN A 94 -7.55 11.70 -36.58
CA ASN A 94 -6.97 12.09 -35.29
C ASN A 94 -6.83 10.91 -34.31
N PRO A 95 -5.60 10.42 -34.08
CA PRO A 95 -5.32 9.35 -33.11
C PRO A 95 -5.73 9.67 -31.66
N LEU A 96 -5.84 10.95 -31.30
CA LEU A 96 -6.21 11.40 -29.96
C LEU A 96 -7.72 11.61 -29.78
N ASP A 97 -8.55 11.26 -30.76
CA ASP A 97 -9.99 11.43 -30.63
C ASP A 97 -10.54 10.66 -29.41
N GLN A 98 -11.32 11.36 -28.58
CA GLN A 98 -11.86 10.83 -27.30
C GLN A 98 -10.82 10.24 -26.33
N VAL A 99 -9.52 10.54 -26.52
CA VAL A 99 -8.44 10.19 -25.59
C VAL A 99 -8.26 11.35 -24.61
N ARG A 100 -8.18 11.03 -23.31
CA ARG A 100 -8.00 12.05 -22.28
C ARG A 100 -6.64 12.75 -22.48
N VAL A 101 -6.65 14.08 -22.62
CA VAL A 101 -5.43 14.90 -22.86
C VAL A 101 -4.37 14.71 -21.77
N ASN A 102 -4.80 14.50 -20.53
CA ASN A 102 -3.91 14.26 -19.40
C ASN A 102 -3.47 12.80 -19.23
N SER A 103 -3.70 11.94 -20.23
CA SER A 103 -3.18 10.57 -20.22
C SER A 103 -1.69 10.54 -20.57
N ILE A 104 -1.01 9.49 -20.13
CA ILE A 104 0.38 9.21 -20.44
C ILE A 104 0.55 9.05 -21.95
N ILE A 105 -0.37 8.33 -22.61
CA ILE A 105 -0.30 8.10 -24.06
C ILE A 105 -0.49 9.38 -24.86
N ALA A 106 -1.45 10.24 -24.49
CA ALA A 106 -1.67 11.52 -25.16
C ALA A 106 -0.44 12.44 -25.02
N ARG A 107 0.10 12.58 -23.80
CA ARG A 107 1.34 13.34 -23.58
C ARG A 107 2.51 12.80 -24.40
N ARG A 108 2.66 11.47 -24.47
CA ARG A 108 3.72 10.83 -25.26
C ARG A 108 3.57 11.11 -26.75
N TYR A 109 2.36 10.97 -27.30
CA TYR A 109 2.07 11.26 -28.69
C TYR A 109 2.39 12.71 -29.05
N LEU A 110 1.87 13.67 -28.26
CA LEU A 110 2.13 15.10 -28.47
C LEU A 110 3.61 15.45 -28.34
N ALA A 111 4.35 14.80 -27.44
CA ALA A 111 5.79 15.01 -27.33
C ALA A 111 6.54 14.50 -28.58
N MET A 112 6.17 13.34 -29.10
CA MET A 112 6.76 12.79 -30.33
C MET A 112 6.42 13.65 -31.55
N GLU A 113 5.17 14.09 -31.67
CA GLU A 113 4.71 14.98 -32.74
C GLU A 113 5.47 16.32 -32.73
N ARG A 114 5.66 16.92 -31.55
CA ARG A 114 6.46 18.16 -31.41
C ARG A 114 7.91 17.97 -31.84
N LEU A 115 8.55 16.87 -31.42
CA LEU A 115 9.93 16.56 -31.81
C LEU A 115 10.07 16.30 -33.31
N PHE A 116 9.08 15.64 -33.91
CA PHE A 116 9.03 15.42 -35.35
C PHE A 116 8.91 16.75 -36.11
N ASN A 117 7.98 17.61 -35.69
CA ASN A 117 7.75 18.93 -36.30
C ASN A 117 8.98 19.85 -36.16
N SER A 118 9.78 19.70 -35.11
CA SER A 118 11.06 20.42 -34.94
C SER A 118 12.26 19.71 -35.59
N SER A 119 12.03 18.68 -36.41
CA SER A 119 13.08 17.86 -37.06
C SER A 119 14.15 17.35 -36.08
N THR A 120 13.75 17.09 -34.84
CA THR A 120 14.64 16.60 -33.77
C THR A 120 14.55 15.08 -33.70
N PRO A 121 15.68 14.35 -33.63
CA PRO A 121 15.64 12.89 -33.53
C PRO A 121 14.91 12.44 -32.26
N ILE A 122 13.97 11.52 -32.40
CA ILE A 122 13.16 11.01 -31.28
C ILE A 122 13.96 9.95 -30.52
N ASN A 123 14.45 10.32 -29.33
CA ASN A 123 15.10 9.36 -28.42
C ASN A 123 14.04 8.64 -27.55
N GLN A 124 13.63 7.45 -27.97
CA GLN A 124 12.67 6.61 -27.25
C GLN A 124 13.17 6.20 -25.84
N GLY A 125 14.48 6.04 -25.68
CA GLY A 125 15.10 5.75 -24.38
C GLY A 125 14.92 6.90 -23.39
N ALA A 126 15.12 8.14 -23.83
CA ALA A 126 14.90 9.34 -23.01
C ALA A 126 13.43 9.52 -22.63
N LEU A 127 12.50 9.29 -23.57
CA LEU A 127 11.06 9.34 -23.29
C LEU A 127 10.65 8.27 -22.27
N ALA A 128 11.13 7.04 -22.44
CA ALA A 128 10.88 5.95 -21.50
C ALA A 128 11.48 6.22 -20.12
N ALA A 129 12.71 6.72 -20.04
CA ALA A 129 13.38 7.06 -18.78
C ALA A 129 12.64 8.18 -18.03
N THR A 130 12.19 9.21 -18.75
CA THR A 130 11.42 10.32 -18.15
C THR A 130 10.08 9.84 -17.62
N LEU A 131 9.40 8.96 -18.36
CA LEU A 131 8.14 8.34 -17.93
C LEU A 131 8.34 7.46 -16.69
N LEU A 132 9.37 6.62 -16.69
CA LEU A 132 9.73 5.78 -15.55
C LEU A 132 10.06 6.63 -14.32
N ALA A 133 10.81 7.70 -14.47
CA ALA A 133 11.14 8.61 -13.38
C ALA A 133 9.87 9.22 -12.75
N ASN A 134 8.93 9.69 -13.58
CA ASN A 134 7.66 10.26 -13.12
C ASN A 134 6.75 9.23 -12.41
N GLU A 135 6.72 7.99 -12.90
CA GLU A 135 5.89 6.94 -12.30
C GLU A 135 6.54 6.26 -11.08
N SER A 136 7.88 6.27 -10.99
CA SER A 136 8.63 5.73 -9.86
C SER A 136 8.23 6.39 -8.54
N THR A 137 8.07 7.72 -8.51
CA THR A 137 7.64 8.46 -7.32
C THR A 137 6.23 8.08 -6.87
N ARG A 138 5.35 7.66 -7.79
CA ARG A 138 3.99 7.23 -7.45
C ARG A 138 3.98 5.86 -6.81
N THR A 139 4.80 4.95 -7.32
CA THR A 139 4.89 3.55 -6.88
C THR A 139 5.80 3.34 -5.67
N SER A 140 6.66 4.30 -5.32
CA SER A 140 7.56 4.21 -4.17
C SER A 140 6.86 4.36 -2.81
N LEU A 141 5.77 5.14 -2.74
CA LEU A 141 5.09 5.44 -1.47
C LEU A 141 4.51 4.17 -0.79
N PRO A 142 3.79 3.27 -1.50
CA PRO A 142 3.33 2.03 -0.88
C PRO A 142 4.48 1.12 -0.41
N LYS A 143 5.59 1.07 -1.16
CA LYS A 143 6.79 0.31 -0.77
C LYS A 143 7.40 0.89 0.52
N TYR A 144 7.47 2.21 0.61
CA TYR A 144 7.95 2.89 1.80
C TYR A 144 7.06 2.60 3.02
N ILE A 145 5.73 2.71 2.88
CA ILE A 145 4.81 2.38 3.96
C ILE A 145 5.00 0.92 4.41
N SER A 146 5.09 -0.03 3.49
CA SER A 146 5.33 -1.44 3.83
C SER A 146 6.60 -1.64 4.64
N ASN A 147 7.69 -0.97 4.27
CA ASN A 147 8.94 -1.06 5.02
C ASN A 147 8.82 -0.41 6.40
N ILE A 148 8.12 0.71 6.51
CA ILE A 148 7.87 1.39 7.79
C ILE A 148 6.98 0.54 8.71
N LEU A 149 5.94 -0.13 8.19
CA LEU A 149 5.09 -1.00 8.99
C LEU A 149 5.90 -2.09 9.70
N ILE A 150 6.78 -2.77 8.97
CA ILE A 150 7.68 -3.80 9.53
C ILE A 150 8.58 -3.19 10.62
N LEU A 151 9.20 -2.04 10.36
CA LEU A 151 10.05 -1.37 11.34
C LEU A 151 9.27 -0.90 12.58
N THR A 152 8.03 -0.44 12.42
CA THR A 152 7.14 -0.09 13.52
C THR A 152 6.74 -1.32 14.33
N GLY A 153 6.51 -2.46 13.68
CA GLY A 153 6.28 -3.74 14.35
C GLY A 153 7.45 -4.18 15.23
N VAL A 154 8.67 -4.13 14.67
CA VAL A 154 9.91 -4.43 15.40
C VAL A 154 10.17 -3.39 16.51
N PHE A 155 9.86 -2.12 16.30
CA PHE A 155 9.93 -1.12 17.35
C PHE A 155 8.95 -1.44 18.50
N GLY A 156 7.73 -1.87 18.16
CA GLY A 156 6.71 -2.28 19.11
C GLY A 156 7.16 -3.45 19.99
N THR A 157 7.87 -4.43 19.43
CA THR A 157 8.41 -5.55 20.22
C THR A 157 9.47 -5.09 21.20
N ILE A 158 10.39 -4.22 20.77
CA ILE A 158 11.46 -3.70 21.62
C ILE A 158 10.86 -3.00 22.83
N VAL A 159 9.92 -2.06 22.61
CA VAL A 159 9.27 -1.30 23.68
C VAL A 159 8.51 -2.24 24.63
N SER A 160 7.79 -3.22 24.09
CA SER A 160 6.97 -4.14 24.89
C SER A 160 7.83 -5.11 25.72
N LEU A 161 8.95 -5.59 25.17
CA LEU A 161 9.92 -6.40 25.91
C LEU A 161 10.65 -5.58 26.98
N SER A 162 10.97 -4.31 26.73
CA SER A 162 11.52 -3.42 27.76
C SER A 162 10.56 -3.24 28.93
N LEU A 163 9.25 -3.09 28.67
CA LEU A 163 8.23 -3.05 29.74
C LEU A 163 8.14 -4.38 30.50
N ALA A 164 8.26 -5.51 29.81
CA ALA A 164 8.28 -6.83 30.46
C ALA A 164 9.50 -6.97 31.39
N LEU A 165 10.69 -6.53 30.96
CA LEU A 165 11.89 -6.57 31.78
C LEU A 165 11.80 -5.66 33.02
N LEU A 166 11.16 -4.49 32.89
CA LEU A 166 10.85 -3.62 34.04
C LEU A 166 9.93 -4.33 35.03
N GLY A 167 8.87 -4.98 34.56
CA GLY A 167 7.98 -5.78 35.42
C GLY A 167 8.69 -6.94 36.11
N ALA A 168 9.62 -7.60 35.42
CA ALA A 168 10.43 -8.68 36.02
C ALA A 168 11.41 -8.15 37.08
N SER A 169 11.96 -6.95 36.90
CA SER A 169 12.83 -6.30 37.88
C SER A 169 12.08 -5.98 39.16
N ASP A 170 10.84 -5.47 39.05
CA ASP A 170 10.00 -5.11 40.20
C ASP A 170 9.61 -6.34 41.04
N LEU A 171 9.34 -7.49 40.37
CA LEU A 171 9.12 -8.78 41.03
C LEU A 171 10.33 -9.27 41.86
N LEU A 172 11.55 -8.99 41.39
CA LEU A 172 12.78 -9.39 42.08
C LEU A 172 13.05 -8.51 43.30
N GLU A 173 12.63 -7.24 43.26
CA GLU A 173 12.80 -6.28 44.35
C GLU A 173 11.71 -6.43 45.43
N ASN A 174 10.48 -6.77 45.04
CA ASN A 174 9.32 -6.93 45.91
C ASN A 174 8.61 -8.29 45.69
N ALA A 175 9.01 -9.33 46.44
CA ALA A 175 8.56 -10.72 46.28
C ALA A 175 7.04 -11.00 46.49
N VAL A 176 6.21 -9.97 46.74
CA VAL A 176 4.76 -10.08 47.00
C VAL A 176 3.93 -9.28 45.98
N ASP A 177 4.54 -8.62 44.98
CA ASP A 177 3.76 -7.83 44.02
C ASP A 177 3.20 -8.67 42.87
N VAL A 178 1.88 -8.89 42.87
CA VAL A 178 1.14 -9.53 41.78
C VAL A 178 1.12 -8.64 40.53
N GLY A 179 1.37 -7.33 40.67
CA GLY A 179 1.43 -6.35 39.59
C GLY A 179 2.58 -6.56 38.60
N GLY A 180 3.80 -6.81 39.12
CA GLY A 180 4.99 -7.07 38.30
C GLY A 180 4.85 -8.27 37.34
N MET A 181 4.16 -9.35 37.76
CA MET A 181 3.92 -10.53 36.91
C MET A 181 2.89 -10.22 35.80
N GLY A 182 1.90 -9.38 36.09
CA GLY A 182 0.96 -8.86 35.10
C GLY A 182 1.67 -8.07 34.00
N LEU A 183 2.63 -7.21 34.36
CA LEU A 183 3.42 -6.40 33.42
C LEU A 183 4.28 -7.25 32.48
N VAL A 184 4.90 -8.32 32.99
CA VAL A 184 5.72 -9.25 32.18
C VAL A 184 4.87 -9.94 31.11
N ILE A 185 3.75 -10.53 31.51
CA ILE A 185 2.85 -11.26 30.61
C ILE A 185 2.30 -10.32 29.53
N HIS A 186 1.90 -9.11 29.92
CA HIS A 186 1.35 -8.12 29.01
C HIS A 186 2.40 -7.57 28.05
N GLY A 187 3.64 -7.34 28.49
CA GLY A 187 4.72 -6.92 27.62
C GLY A 187 5.06 -7.96 26.55
N MET A 188 5.08 -9.25 26.91
CA MET A 188 5.27 -10.33 25.92
C MET A 188 4.10 -10.46 24.94
N SER A 189 2.85 -10.40 25.43
CA SER A 189 1.64 -10.44 24.60
C SER A 189 1.58 -9.28 23.60
N THR A 190 1.89 -8.07 24.08
CA THR A 190 1.92 -6.85 23.25
C THR A 190 2.99 -6.95 22.17
N ALA A 191 4.19 -7.47 22.47
CA ALA A 191 5.24 -7.68 21.48
C ALA A 191 4.79 -8.60 20.33
N LEU A 192 4.12 -9.72 20.66
CA LEU A 192 3.61 -10.64 19.64
C LEU A 192 2.51 -9.98 18.80
N SER A 193 1.56 -9.30 19.44
CA SER A 193 0.47 -8.61 18.76
C SER A 193 0.98 -7.51 17.81
N THR A 194 1.95 -6.69 18.21
CA THR A 194 2.50 -5.61 17.35
C THR A 194 3.20 -6.17 16.11
N THR A 195 3.88 -7.31 16.24
CA THR A 195 4.54 -7.97 15.10
C THR A 195 3.52 -8.56 14.14
N ILE A 196 2.52 -9.25 14.67
CA ILE A 196 1.45 -9.86 13.86
C ILE A 196 0.65 -8.80 13.11
N THR A 197 0.42 -7.64 13.73
CA THR A 197 -0.32 -6.53 13.09
C THR A 197 0.49 -5.85 11.99
N ALA A 198 1.81 -5.81 12.12
CA ALA A 198 2.70 -5.13 11.20
C ALA A 198 3.03 -5.91 9.92
N ILE A 199 2.94 -7.24 9.97
CA ILE A 199 3.23 -8.16 8.85
C ILE A 199 1.94 -8.40 8.06
#